data_AF-Q867Z7-F1
#
_entry.id   AF-Q867Z7-F1
#
_cell.length_a   1.000
_cell.length_b   1.000
_cell.length_c   1.000
_cell.angle_alpha   90.00
_cell.angle_beta   90.00
_cell.angle_gamma   90.00
#
_symmetry.space_group_name_H-M   'P 1'
#
loop_
_entity.id
_entity.type
_entity.pdbx_description
1 polymer ?
#
loop_
_entity_poly.entity_id
_entity_poly.type
_entity_poly.pdbx_seq_one_letter_code
_entity_poly.pdbx_strand_id
1 'polypeptide(L)'
;GIVMSMYALLRNAAKPSMRDLEVAFQGNLCRCTGYRPILEGYKTFTKEFACGMGDKCCKVSGKECGGGVNNTDDELFKSSEFQPFDPSQEPIFPPELQLTAVYDEESLVFRSDRVAWYRPTRLEELLQLKADHPEAKLIVGNTEVGVEVKFKHFLYPVLINPVKVPELLEVCETEDSIYFGAAVSLMDIDAYLRKRIEVLPETQTRLFQCTVDMLHYFAGKQIRNVACLGGNIMTGSPISDMNTVLTAAGVRLDVASRAGGRRSVHMGTGFFTGYRRNIIEDHETLLGIHFQKTTPDQHMVAFKQARRRDDDITIVNSTVNVNFKPGTNVVKSIAIAFGGMAPTTVLAPNTSKLMVGQPWNQALVERVAESLCQELPLSASAPGGMIAYRRALVVSLFFKSYLAISRKLCDAGITPPNAVPQKDLSGADKFHTPTMRSSQLFERVASNQATHDPIGKPKVHVSALKQATGEAIYTDDIPRMDGELYLAFVLSTKAHAKITKLDASEALALEGVEAFFSAQDLTEHQNEVGPVFHDEYVFANGEVHCYGQIIGAIAAANQTLAQRAARLVRVEYLELQPVIVTIEQAIEHKSYFPDYPRFLTKGDVEKAFAEADHVYESSCRMGGQ
;
A
#
# COMPACT_ATOMS: atom_id res chain seq x y z
N GLY A 1 16.34 -6.37 2.18
CA GLY A 1 15.13 -5.76 1.56
C GLY A 1 15.41 -5.06 0.24
N ILE A 2 15.95 -3.84 0.27
CA ILE A 2 16.23 -3.03 -0.93
C ILE A 2 17.17 -3.77 -1.91
N VAL A 3 18.25 -4.37 -1.40
CA VAL A 3 19.18 -5.20 -2.19
C VAL A 3 18.44 -6.26 -3.00
N MET A 4 17.54 -7.02 -2.37
CA MET A 4 16.76 -8.05 -3.04
C MET A 4 15.79 -7.50 -4.08
N SER A 5 15.28 -6.28 -3.89
CA SER A 5 14.36 -5.64 -4.84
C SER A 5 15.12 -5.22 -6.11
N MET A 6 16.35 -4.70 -5.96
CA MET A 6 17.24 -4.42 -7.08
C MET A 6 17.75 -5.70 -7.76
N TYR A 7 18.16 -6.68 -6.96
CA TYR A 7 18.61 -7.98 -7.47
C TYR A 7 17.53 -8.65 -8.32
N ALA A 8 16.30 -8.73 -7.83
CA ALA A 8 15.16 -9.26 -8.60
C ALA A 8 14.90 -8.47 -9.88
N LEU A 9 15.11 -7.14 -9.88
CA LEU A 9 15.01 -6.34 -11.10
C LEU A 9 16.10 -6.71 -12.12
N LEU A 10 17.36 -6.81 -11.70
CA LEU A 10 18.48 -7.17 -12.58
C LEU A 10 18.32 -8.58 -13.19
N ARG A 11 17.78 -9.53 -12.42
CA ARG A 11 17.47 -10.89 -12.90
C ARG A 11 16.40 -10.91 -13.99
N ASN A 12 15.50 -9.92 -14.02
CA ASN A 12 14.43 -9.80 -15.02
C ASN A 12 14.76 -8.84 -16.17
N ALA A 13 15.69 -7.91 -15.97
CA ALA A 13 16.11 -6.95 -16.96
C ALA A 13 17.62 -6.69 -16.84
N ALA A 14 18.40 -7.19 -17.80
CA ALA A 14 19.86 -7.03 -17.80
C ALA A 14 20.32 -5.56 -17.80
N LYS A 15 19.49 -4.64 -18.32
CA LYS A 15 19.76 -3.20 -18.34
C LYS A 15 18.48 -2.41 -18.06
N PRO A 16 18.10 -2.23 -16.78
CA PRO A 16 16.87 -1.52 -16.41
C PRO A 16 16.96 -0.03 -16.71
N SER A 17 15.82 0.66 -16.75
CA SER A 17 15.73 2.12 -16.75
C SER A 17 15.62 2.68 -15.33
N MET A 18 15.77 3.99 -15.16
CA MET A 18 15.48 4.66 -13.88
C MET A 18 14.01 4.49 -13.46
N ARG A 19 13.09 4.39 -14.42
CA ARG A 19 11.68 4.11 -14.14
C ARG A 19 11.48 2.70 -13.55
N ASP A 20 12.23 1.72 -14.05
CA ASP A 20 12.15 0.34 -13.53
C ASP A 20 12.66 0.26 -12.08
N LEU A 21 13.72 1.03 -11.75
CA LEU A 21 14.22 1.18 -10.38
C LEU A 21 13.17 1.78 -9.45
N GLU A 22 12.53 2.88 -9.87
CA GLU A 22 11.47 3.53 -9.10
C GLU A 22 10.34 2.54 -8.78
N VAL A 23 9.85 1.80 -9.79
CA VAL A 23 8.81 0.79 -9.63
C VAL A 23 9.27 -0.35 -8.71
N ALA A 24 10.52 -0.79 -8.81
CA ALA A 24 11.06 -1.84 -7.95
C ALA A 24 11.11 -1.44 -6.48
N PHE A 25 11.25 -0.15 -6.17
CA PHE A 25 11.36 0.37 -4.80
C PHE A 25 10.07 0.94 -4.21
N GLN A 26 8.95 0.95 -4.94
CA GLN A 26 7.66 1.43 -4.42
C GLN A 26 7.24 0.76 -3.09
N GLY A 27 7.63 -0.50 -2.87
CA GLY A 27 7.33 -1.26 -1.64
C GLY A 27 8.45 -1.26 -0.60
N ASN A 28 9.48 -0.42 -0.73
CA ASN A 28 10.61 -0.39 0.19
C ASN A 28 10.67 0.95 0.94
N LEU A 29 10.75 0.88 2.26
CA LEU A 29 10.91 2.06 3.10
C LEU A 29 12.31 2.13 3.72
N CYS A 30 12.89 3.33 3.74
CA CYS A 30 14.13 3.62 4.44
C CYS A 30 13.98 4.91 5.26
N ARG A 31 14.25 4.82 6.56
CA ARG A 31 14.11 5.97 7.48
C ARG A 31 15.40 6.80 7.64
N CYS A 32 16.54 6.26 7.25
CA CYS A 32 17.86 6.86 7.53
C CYS A 32 18.42 7.69 6.37
N THR A 33 18.33 7.18 5.13
CA THR A 33 19.16 7.69 4.02
C THR A 33 18.50 8.79 3.20
N GLY A 34 17.19 8.99 3.35
CA GLY A 34 16.41 9.84 2.44
C GLY A 34 16.41 9.35 0.98
N TYR A 35 16.71 8.07 0.75
CA TYR A 35 16.77 7.37 -0.55
C TYR A 35 17.82 7.84 -1.56
N ARG A 36 18.22 9.11 -1.54
CA ARG A 36 19.16 9.69 -2.52
C ARG A 36 20.40 8.82 -2.79
N PRO A 37 21.21 8.42 -1.79
CA PRO A 37 22.41 7.62 -2.06
C PRO A 37 22.10 6.21 -2.60
N ILE A 38 20.92 5.66 -2.29
CA ILE A 38 20.48 4.35 -2.78
C ILE A 38 20.19 4.43 -4.29
N LEU A 39 19.42 5.44 -4.69
CA LEU A 39 19.08 5.65 -6.10
C LEU A 39 20.30 6.05 -6.93
N GLU A 40 21.18 6.89 -6.38
CA GLU A 40 22.42 7.33 -7.02
C GLU A 40 23.40 6.16 -7.24
N GLY A 41 23.56 5.28 -6.26
CA GLY A 41 24.37 4.07 -6.39
C GLY A 41 23.81 3.12 -7.46
N TYR A 42 22.51 2.79 -7.40
CA TYR A 42 21.90 1.85 -8.35
C TYR A 42 21.66 2.42 -9.75
N LYS A 43 21.68 3.75 -9.92
CA LYS A 43 21.66 4.39 -11.23
C LYS A 43 22.77 3.86 -12.13
N THR A 44 23.90 3.42 -11.58
CA THR A 44 25.02 2.83 -12.33
C THR A 44 24.64 1.60 -13.18
N PHE A 45 23.58 0.87 -12.82
CA PHE A 45 23.07 -0.26 -13.60
C PHE A 45 22.10 0.14 -14.72
N THR A 46 21.73 1.41 -14.82
CA THR A 46 20.62 1.84 -15.70
C THR A 46 21.06 2.23 -17.11
N LYS A 47 20.10 2.23 -18.04
CA LYS A 47 20.28 2.76 -19.41
C LYS A 47 20.76 4.21 -19.41
N GLU A 48 20.29 5.01 -18.47
CA GLU A 48 20.58 6.44 -18.34
C GLU A 48 22.00 6.73 -17.86
N PHE A 49 22.66 5.76 -17.22
CA PHE A 49 24.07 5.83 -16.88
C PHE A 49 24.97 5.28 -17.99
N ALA A 50 24.40 4.49 -18.90
CA ALA A 50 25.17 3.89 -19.97
C ALA A 50 25.71 4.93 -20.96
N CYS A 51 27.00 4.81 -21.21
CA CYS A 51 27.76 5.65 -22.10
C CYS A 51 27.89 4.97 -23.46
N GLY A 52 27.71 5.71 -24.56
CA GLY A 52 27.78 5.18 -25.93
C GLY A 52 29.14 4.57 -26.30
N MET A 53 30.14 4.73 -25.45
CA MET A 53 31.49 4.18 -25.60
C MET A 53 31.70 2.82 -24.91
N GLY A 54 30.68 2.27 -24.23
CA GLY A 54 30.77 0.97 -23.53
C GLY A 54 31.92 0.95 -22.50
N ASP A 55 32.76 -0.10 -22.55
CA ASP A 55 33.94 -0.26 -21.68
C ASP A 55 34.98 0.86 -21.85
N LYS A 56 34.93 1.60 -22.97
CA LYS A 56 35.79 2.77 -23.23
C LYS A 56 35.22 4.06 -22.64
N CYS A 57 34.10 4.00 -21.90
CA CYS A 57 33.54 5.21 -21.31
C CYS A 57 34.49 5.81 -20.28
N CYS A 58 34.75 7.11 -20.37
CA CYS A 58 35.57 7.84 -19.40
C CYS A 58 35.03 7.72 -17.95
N LYS A 59 33.69 7.64 -17.78
CA LYS A 59 33.03 7.40 -16.48
C LYS A 59 33.21 5.99 -15.90
N VAL A 60 33.53 5.00 -16.74
CA VAL A 60 33.72 3.59 -16.34
C VAL A 60 35.21 3.23 -16.26
N SER A 61 36.01 3.75 -17.20
CA SER A 61 37.46 3.51 -17.32
C SER A 61 38.33 4.40 -16.43
N GLY A 62 37.73 5.31 -15.65
CA GLY A 62 38.45 6.22 -14.76
C GLY A 62 39.33 7.26 -15.46
N LYS A 63 39.19 7.44 -16.78
CA LYS A 63 39.86 8.53 -17.52
C LYS A 63 39.04 9.81 -17.38
N GLU A 64 39.68 10.95 -17.12
CA GLU A 64 39.01 12.25 -17.06
C GLU A 64 38.20 12.50 -18.34
N CYS A 65 36.87 12.63 -18.20
CA CYS A 65 36.02 13.10 -19.27
C CYS A 65 36.37 14.58 -19.49
N GLY A 66 37.17 14.87 -20.53
CA GLY A 66 37.93 16.12 -20.63
C GLY A 66 37.17 17.43 -20.41
N GLY A 67 37.83 18.36 -19.72
CA GLY A 67 37.58 19.80 -19.83
C GLY A 67 37.58 20.60 -18.52
N GLY A 68 38.73 20.72 -17.84
CA GLY A 68 38.96 21.77 -16.83
C GLY A 68 39.30 21.25 -15.43
N VAL A 69 40.25 21.91 -14.77
CA VAL A 69 40.56 21.73 -13.35
C VAL A 69 39.34 22.21 -12.55
N ASN A 70 38.37 21.33 -12.32
CA ASN A 70 37.29 21.60 -11.40
C ASN A 70 37.87 21.56 -9.99
N ASN A 71 38.02 22.74 -9.38
CA ASN A 71 38.45 22.90 -7.98
C ASN A 71 37.37 22.46 -6.97
N THR A 72 36.24 21.94 -7.43
CA THR A 72 35.15 21.40 -6.61
C THR A 72 35.21 19.89 -6.60
N ASP A 73 35.39 19.30 -5.42
CA ASP A 73 35.28 17.85 -5.21
C ASP A 73 33.82 17.52 -4.89
N ASP A 74 33.21 16.71 -5.74
CA ASP A 74 31.80 16.33 -5.67
C ASP A 74 31.59 14.80 -5.65
N GLU A 75 32.67 14.01 -5.61
CA GLU A 75 32.59 12.55 -5.67
C GLU A 75 32.63 11.89 -4.29
N LEU A 76 31.47 11.41 -3.82
CA LEU A 76 31.37 10.60 -2.59
C LEU A 76 31.85 9.15 -2.76
N PHE A 77 31.88 8.64 -3.99
CA PHE A 77 32.31 7.28 -4.32
C PHE A 77 32.82 7.22 -5.77
N LYS A 78 33.72 6.28 -6.05
CA LYS A 78 34.26 6.05 -7.39
C LYS A 78 33.57 4.87 -8.06
N SER A 79 32.68 5.16 -9.00
CA SER A 79 31.94 4.11 -9.72
C SER A 79 32.84 3.16 -10.54
N SER A 80 34.06 3.58 -10.88
CA SER A 80 35.08 2.75 -11.55
C SER A 80 35.61 1.61 -10.68
N GLU A 81 35.41 1.66 -9.36
CA GLU A 81 35.80 0.59 -8.43
C GLU A 81 34.73 -0.53 -8.34
N PHE A 82 33.56 -0.34 -8.96
CA PHE A 82 32.49 -1.32 -8.92
C PHE A 82 32.77 -2.50 -9.86
N GLN A 83 32.54 -3.71 -9.36
CA GLN A 83 32.61 -4.91 -10.20
C GLN A 83 31.45 -4.91 -11.21
N PRO A 84 31.71 -5.16 -12.50
CA PRO A 84 30.66 -5.30 -13.50
C PRO A 84 29.73 -6.47 -13.15
N PHE A 85 28.43 -6.30 -13.44
CA PHE A 85 27.43 -7.35 -13.26
C PHE A 85 27.58 -8.42 -14.35
N ASP A 86 27.78 -9.67 -13.94
CA ASP A 86 27.83 -10.83 -14.81
C ASP A 86 26.66 -11.79 -14.50
N PRO A 87 25.59 -11.81 -15.34
CA PRO A 87 24.42 -12.64 -15.10
C PRO A 87 24.71 -14.15 -15.20
N SER A 88 25.85 -14.57 -15.74
CA SER A 88 26.22 -15.99 -15.87
C SER A 88 26.69 -16.61 -14.54
N GLN A 89 27.04 -15.79 -13.56
CA GLN A 89 27.53 -16.23 -12.25
C GLN A 89 26.42 -16.29 -11.20
N GLU A 90 25.18 -16.03 -11.60
CA GLU A 90 24.03 -16.10 -10.72
C GLU A 90 23.70 -17.55 -10.32
N PRO A 91 23.11 -17.78 -9.12
CA PRO A 91 22.67 -19.11 -8.73
C PRO A 91 21.75 -19.72 -9.80
N ILE A 92 22.11 -20.93 -10.23
CA ILE A 92 21.31 -21.70 -11.18
C ILE A 92 19.95 -22.03 -10.56
N PHE A 93 18.94 -22.16 -11.41
CA PHE A 93 17.66 -22.70 -10.95
C PHE A 93 17.87 -24.17 -10.51
N PRO A 94 17.35 -24.60 -9.35
CA PRO A 94 17.56 -25.96 -8.85
C PRO A 94 17.09 -27.03 -9.86
N PRO A 95 17.99 -27.90 -10.38
CA PRO A 95 17.62 -28.87 -11.40
C PRO A 95 16.53 -29.86 -10.96
N GLU A 96 16.48 -30.23 -9.67
CA GLU A 96 15.45 -31.10 -9.11
C GLU A 96 14.04 -30.55 -9.33
N LEU A 97 13.84 -29.25 -9.09
CA LEU A 97 12.55 -28.58 -9.29
C LEU A 97 12.17 -28.49 -10.76
N GLN A 98 13.15 -28.42 -11.66
CA GLN A 98 12.90 -28.36 -13.10
C GLN A 98 12.52 -29.73 -13.70
N LEU A 99 13.08 -30.81 -13.15
CA LEU A 99 12.94 -32.17 -13.70
C LEU A 99 11.81 -32.97 -13.05
N THR A 100 11.29 -32.55 -11.89
CA THR A 100 10.31 -33.32 -11.10
C THR A 100 8.92 -32.70 -11.16
N ALA A 101 8.10 -33.13 -12.13
CA ALA A 101 6.74 -32.62 -12.31
C ALA A 101 5.78 -32.98 -11.15
N VAL A 102 6.08 -34.04 -10.40
CA VAL A 102 5.25 -34.54 -9.28
C VAL A 102 4.94 -33.44 -8.24
N TYR A 103 5.90 -32.57 -7.95
CA TYR A 103 5.72 -31.47 -6.99
C TYR A 103 4.66 -30.45 -7.42
N ASP A 104 4.36 -30.38 -8.72
CA ASP A 104 3.38 -29.47 -9.31
C ASP A 104 2.04 -30.14 -9.63
N GLU A 105 2.04 -31.45 -9.90
CA GLU A 105 0.87 -32.22 -10.33
C GLU A 105 0.07 -32.83 -9.17
N GLU A 106 0.70 -33.01 -8.00
CA GLU A 106 0.04 -33.56 -6.82
C GLU A 106 -0.79 -32.52 -6.04
N SER A 107 -2.02 -32.93 -5.71
CA SER A 107 -2.84 -32.24 -4.72
C SER A 107 -2.31 -32.49 -3.32
N LEU A 108 -2.10 -31.43 -2.55
CA LEU A 108 -1.49 -31.52 -1.21
C LEU A 108 -2.47 -31.14 -0.11
N VAL A 109 -2.28 -31.76 1.06
CA VAL A 109 -2.99 -31.40 2.30
C VAL A 109 -1.99 -31.32 3.44
N PHE A 110 -1.86 -30.14 4.04
CA PHE A 110 -1.13 -29.95 5.29
C PHE A 110 -2.12 -29.73 6.43
N ARG A 111 -1.91 -30.38 7.57
CA ARG A 111 -2.80 -30.28 8.73
C ARG A 111 -2.01 -29.99 9.99
N SER A 112 -2.53 -29.06 10.79
CA SER A 112 -2.22 -28.93 12.20
C SER A 112 -3.46 -29.24 13.04
N ASP A 113 -3.32 -29.10 14.35
CA ASP A 113 -4.40 -29.05 15.34
C ASP A 113 -5.51 -28.03 15.06
N ARG A 114 -5.23 -26.97 14.29
CA ARG A 114 -6.11 -25.80 14.13
C ARG A 114 -6.49 -25.45 12.70
N VAL A 115 -5.63 -25.81 11.74
CA VAL A 115 -5.80 -25.40 10.34
C VAL A 115 -5.46 -26.57 9.41
N ALA A 116 -6.32 -26.78 8.42
CA ALA A 116 -6.05 -27.61 7.26
C ALA A 116 -5.85 -26.71 6.04
N TRP A 117 -4.74 -26.91 5.33
CA TRP A 117 -4.43 -26.20 4.09
C TRP A 117 -4.42 -27.19 2.93
N TYR A 118 -5.22 -26.90 1.91
CA TYR A 118 -5.40 -27.72 0.72
C TYR A 118 -4.81 -27.01 -0.49
N ARG A 119 -4.14 -27.74 -1.39
CA ARG A 119 -3.70 -27.27 -2.70
C ARG A 119 -4.21 -28.21 -3.79
N PRO A 120 -5.43 -28.01 -4.32
CA PRO A 120 -5.93 -28.80 -5.43
C PRO A 120 -5.20 -28.46 -6.74
N THR A 121 -5.09 -29.44 -7.65
CA THR A 121 -4.52 -29.27 -9.00
C THR A 121 -5.58 -29.36 -10.11
N ARG A 122 -6.82 -29.73 -9.77
CA ARG A 122 -7.95 -29.84 -10.71
C ARG A 122 -9.13 -28.98 -10.28
N LEU A 123 -9.84 -28.41 -11.25
CA LEU A 123 -11.01 -27.57 -10.97
C LEU A 123 -12.10 -28.35 -10.24
N GLU A 124 -12.35 -29.61 -10.59
CA GLU A 124 -13.36 -30.42 -9.91
C GLU A 124 -13.05 -30.60 -8.42
N GLU A 125 -11.77 -30.74 -8.05
CA GLU A 125 -11.34 -30.86 -6.66
C GLU A 125 -11.54 -29.55 -5.90
N LEU A 126 -11.19 -28.41 -6.51
CA LEU A 126 -11.44 -27.10 -5.93
C LEU A 126 -12.93 -26.87 -5.68
N LEU A 127 -13.77 -27.17 -6.66
CA LEU A 127 -15.23 -27.02 -6.53
C LEU A 127 -15.82 -28.00 -5.52
N GLN A 128 -15.27 -29.22 -5.42
CA GLN A 128 -15.68 -30.18 -4.39
C GLN A 128 -15.29 -29.69 -2.98
N LEU A 129 -14.04 -29.22 -2.78
CA LEU A 129 -13.60 -28.65 -1.51
C LEU A 129 -14.45 -27.44 -1.09
N LYS A 130 -14.90 -26.61 -2.04
CA LYS A 130 -15.81 -25.50 -1.76
C LYS A 130 -17.25 -25.90 -1.50
N ALA A 131 -17.70 -27.03 -2.03
CA ALA A 131 -18.98 -27.62 -1.66
C ALA A 131 -18.93 -28.23 -0.26
N ASP A 132 -17.85 -28.92 0.08
CA ASP A 132 -17.66 -29.58 1.38
C ASP A 132 -17.36 -28.56 2.50
N HIS A 133 -16.68 -27.47 2.18
CA HIS A 133 -16.32 -26.37 3.09
C HIS A 133 -16.67 -25.00 2.50
N PRO A 134 -17.95 -24.59 2.49
CA PRO A 134 -18.38 -23.28 1.98
C PRO A 134 -17.71 -22.09 2.71
N GLU A 135 -17.34 -22.24 3.97
CA GLU A 135 -16.63 -21.24 4.76
C GLU A 135 -15.13 -21.14 4.44
N ALA A 136 -14.57 -22.11 3.72
CA ALA A 136 -13.14 -22.16 3.41
C ALA A 136 -12.68 -20.92 2.65
N LYS A 137 -11.54 -20.36 3.08
CA LYS A 137 -10.93 -19.21 2.44
C LYS A 137 -9.97 -19.63 1.35
N LEU A 138 -10.18 -19.10 0.14
CA LEU A 138 -9.21 -19.22 -0.93
C LEU A 138 -8.06 -18.25 -0.68
N ILE A 139 -6.83 -18.76 -0.74
CA ILE A 139 -5.60 -17.99 -0.58
C ILE A 139 -4.75 -18.14 -1.84
N VAL A 140 -4.56 -17.05 -2.57
CA VAL A 140 -3.56 -16.95 -3.65
C VAL A 140 -2.32 -16.24 -3.10
N GLY A 141 -2.31 -14.90 -3.10
CA GLY A 141 -1.16 -14.11 -2.63
C GLY A 141 -1.08 -13.86 -1.12
N ASN A 142 -2.11 -14.25 -0.37
CA ASN A 142 -2.25 -14.03 1.08
C ASN A 142 -2.16 -12.56 1.55
N THR A 143 -2.21 -11.58 0.65
CA THR A 143 -2.02 -10.15 0.96
C THR A 143 -3.20 -9.50 1.68
N GLU A 144 -4.33 -10.19 1.79
CA GLU A 144 -5.48 -9.78 2.59
C GLU A 144 -5.69 -10.74 3.78
N VAL A 145 -5.87 -12.04 3.50
CA VAL A 145 -6.09 -13.05 4.53
C VAL A 145 -4.98 -13.05 5.59
N GLY A 146 -3.72 -12.85 5.20
CA GLY A 146 -2.61 -12.71 6.14
C GLY A 146 -2.74 -11.50 7.08
N VAL A 147 -3.31 -10.38 6.60
CA VAL A 147 -3.60 -9.20 7.43
C VAL A 147 -4.74 -9.50 8.39
N GLU A 148 -5.79 -10.19 7.94
CA GLU A 148 -6.91 -10.59 8.79
C GLU A 148 -6.47 -11.55 9.90
N VAL A 149 -5.61 -12.52 9.58
CA VAL A 149 -5.07 -13.46 10.57
C VAL A 149 -4.14 -12.74 11.55
N LYS A 150 -3.21 -11.89 11.06
CA LYS A 150 -2.21 -11.25 11.91
C LYS A 150 -2.79 -10.13 12.78
N PHE A 151 -3.59 -9.23 12.21
CA PHE A 151 -4.01 -7.98 12.86
C PHE A 151 -5.47 -7.97 13.29
N LYS A 152 -6.35 -8.75 12.64
CA LYS A 152 -7.75 -8.93 13.08
C LYS A 152 -7.96 -10.20 13.90
N HIS A 153 -6.91 -11.02 14.03
CA HIS A 153 -6.89 -12.27 14.80
C HIS A 153 -7.94 -13.30 14.34
N PHE A 154 -8.32 -13.25 13.06
CA PHE A 154 -9.22 -14.25 12.50
C PHE A 154 -8.55 -15.61 12.42
N LEU A 155 -9.33 -16.66 12.68
CA LEU A 155 -8.92 -18.05 12.50
C LEU A 155 -9.78 -18.66 11.39
N TYR A 156 -9.11 -19.16 10.36
CA TYR A 156 -9.73 -19.87 9.26
C TYR A 156 -9.31 -21.34 9.32
N PRO A 157 -10.20 -22.26 9.78
CA PRO A 157 -9.85 -23.67 9.96
C PRO A 157 -9.51 -24.39 8.65
N VAL A 158 -10.10 -23.94 7.53
CA VAL A 158 -9.86 -24.52 6.20
C VAL A 158 -9.40 -23.43 5.24
N LEU A 159 -8.23 -23.65 4.65
CA LEU A 159 -7.60 -22.79 3.67
C LEU A 159 -7.38 -23.56 2.37
N ILE A 160 -7.66 -22.94 1.23
CA ILE A 160 -7.50 -23.57 -0.09
C ILE A 160 -6.63 -22.69 -0.97
N ASN A 161 -5.54 -23.22 -1.51
CA ASN A 161 -4.65 -22.52 -2.43
C ASN A 161 -4.86 -23.06 -3.85
N PRO A 162 -5.53 -22.31 -4.75
CA PRO A 162 -5.94 -22.83 -6.05
C PRO A 162 -4.91 -22.59 -7.16
N VAL A 163 -3.67 -22.21 -6.84
CA VAL A 163 -2.69 -21.74 -7.84
C VAL A 163 -2.14 -22.85 -8.75
N LYS A 164 -2.52 -24.11 -8.51
CA LYS A 164 -2.21 -25.23 -9.41
C LYS A 164 -3.41 -25.65 -10.27
N VAL A 165 -4.55 -24.98 -10.15
CA VAL A 165 -5.72 -25.20 -11.02
C VAL A 165 -5.56 -24.36 -12.30
N PRO A 166 -5.38 -24.97 -13.48
CA PRO A 166 -5.03 -24.25 -14.71
C PRO A 166 -6.04 -23.17 -15.12
N GLU A 167 -7.34 -23.41 -14.96
CA GLU A 167 -8.41 -22.50 -15.36
C GLU A 167 -8.37 -21.16 -14.61
N LEU A 168 -7.77 -21.12 -13.41
CA LEU A 168 -7.61 -19.90 -12.63
C LEU A 168 -6.35 -19.10 -13.00
N LEU A 169 -5.46 -19.66 -13.82
CA LEU A 169 -4.24 -18.99 -14.31
C LEU A 169 -4.26 -18.71 -15.80
N GLU A 170 -5.30 -19.17 -16.51
CA GLU A 170 -5.45 -19.02 -17.94
C GLU A 170 -5.56 -17.54 -18.36
N VAL A 171 -4.93 -17.20 -19.49
CA VAL A 171 -5.07 -15.90 -20.15
C VAL A 171 -5.42 -16.14 -21.61
N CYS A 172 -6.64 -15.75 -22.01
CA CYS A 172 -7.15 -15.97 -23.36
C CYS A 172 -7.65 -14.66 -23.97
N GLU A 173 -7.11 -14.29 -25.12
CA GLU A 173 -7.63 -13.16 -25.89
C GLU A 173 -8.61 -13.64 -26.96
N THR A 174 -9.73 -12.95 -27.04
CA THR A 174 -10.76 -13.10 -28.08
C THR A 174 -10.82 -11.82 -28.93
N GLU A 175 -11.69 -11.81 -29.94
CA GLU A 175 -11.93 -10.60 -30.73
C GLU A 175 -12.39 -9.43 -29.85
N ASP A 176 -13.29 -9.68 -28.89
CA ASP A 176 -13.95 -8.65 -28.09
C ASP A 176 -13.36 -8.41 -26.70
N SER A 177 -12.66 -9.39 -26.11
CA SER A 177 -12.16 -9.27 -24.74
C SER A 177 -10.92 -10.10 -24.45
N ILE A 178 -10.22 -9.77 -23.37
CA ILE A 178 -9.17 -10.60 -22.76
C ILE A 178 -9.73 -11.24 -21.49
N TYR A 179 -9.73 -12.56 -21.42
CA TYR A 179 -10.03 -13.33 -20.22
C TYR A 179 -8.77 -13.48 -19.38
N PHE A 180 -8.88 -13.17 -18.08
CA PHE A 180 -7.86 -13.47 -17.08
C PHE A 180 -8.45 -14.38 -16.01
N GLY A 181 -7.81 -15.51 -15.76
CA GLY A 181 -8.11 -16.37 -14.62
C GLY A 181 -7.98 -15.61 -13.30
N ALA A 182 -8.79 -15.98 -12.32
CA ALA A 182 -8.94 -15.25 -11.07
C ALA A 182 -7.66 -15.24 -10.20
N ALA A 183 -6.76 -16.21 -10.38
CA ALA A 183 -5.50 -16.32 -9.66
C ALA A 183 -4.31 -15.68 -10.40
N VAL A 184 -4.49 -15.14 -11.62
CA VAL A 184 -3.43 -14.40 -12.32
C VAL A 184 -2.99 -13.19 -11.49
N SER A 185 -1.68 -13.01 -11.35
CA SER A 185 -1.12 -11.93 -10.53
C SER A 185 -1.41 -10.56 -11.14
N LEU A 186 -1.48 -9.52 -10.31
CA LEU A 186 -1.68 -8.15 -10.78
C LEU A 186 -0.51 -7.69 -11.68
N MET A 187 0.71 -8.17 -11.41
CA MET A 187 1.87 -7.85 -12.24
C MET A 187 1.81 -8.51 -13.63
N ASP A 188 1.34 -9.76 -13.72
CA ASP A 188 1.18 -10.45 -15.00
C ASP A 188 0.07 -9.80 -15.85
N ILE A 189 -1.03 -9.39 -15.20
CA ILE A 189 -2.08 -8.59 -15.85
C ILE A 189 -1.51 -7.27 -16.37
N ASP A 190 -0.79 -6.49 -15.54
CA ASP A 190 -0.15 -5.24 -15.97
C ASP A 190 0.79 -5.45 -17.17
N ALA A 191 1.67 -6.45 -17.10
CA ALA A 191 2.62 -6.76 -18.16
C ALA A 191 1.93 -7.18 -19.47
N TYR A 192 0.88 -8.01 -19.39
CA TYR A 192 0.12 -8.43 -20.56
C TYR A 192 -0.62 -7.24 -21.19
N LEU A 193 -1.32 -6.44 -20.38
CA LEU A 193 -2.07 -5.29 -20.85
C LEU A 193 -1.18 -4.22 -21.49
N ARG A 194 0.00 -3.94 -20.93
CA ARG A 194 0.99 -3.01 -21.56
C ARG A 194 1.37 -3.45 -22.96
N LYS A 195 1.68 -4.74 -23.16
CA LYS A 195 1.99 -5.28 -24.50
C LYS A 195 0.83 -5.11 -25.48
N ARG A 196 -0.40 -5.31 -25.03
CA ARG A 196 -1.59 -5.11 -25.88
C ARG A 196 -1.83 -3.63 -26.19
N ILE A 197 -1.60 -2.72 -25.25
CA ILE A 197 -1.71 -1.26 -25.46
C ILE A 197 -0.75 -0.77 -26.55
N GLU A 198 0.45 -1.34 -26.65
CA GLU A 198 1.44 -0.96 -27.67
C GLU A 198 1.04 -1.40 -29.10
N VAL A 199 0.24 -2.46 -29.23
CA VAL A 199 -0.09 -3.08 -30.52
C VAL A 199 -1.49 -2.73 -31.01
N LEU A 200 -2.47 -2.68 -30.11
CA LEU A 200 -3.87 -2.44 -30.46
C LEU A 200 -4.17 -0.93 -30.56
N PRO A 201 -5.19 -0.53 -31.34
CA PRO A 201 -5.62 0.86 -31.41
C PRO A 201 -5.98 1.42 -30.02
N GLU A 202 -5.64 2.69 -29.76
CA GLU A 202 -5.98 3.39 -28.50
C GLU A 202 -7.47 3.27 -28.17
N THR A 203 -8.33 3.29 -29.18
CA THR A 203 -9.79 3.18 -29.05
C THR A 203 -10.24 1.85 -28.44
N GLN A 204 -9.46 0.77 -28.58
CA GLN A 204 -9.76 -0.56 -28.05
C GLN A 204 -9.17 -0.82 -26.67
N THR A 205 -8.21 0.00 -26.22
CA THR A 205 -7.37 -0.31 -25.05
C THR A 205 -7.59 0.63 -23.88
N ARG A 206 -8.67 1.43 -23.86
CA ARG A 206 -8.90 2.44 -22.82
C ARG A 206 -9.15 1.83 -21.43
N LEU A 207 -9.83 0.68 -21.36
CA LEU A 207 -9.95 -0.11 -20.12
C LEU A 207 -8.58 -0.63 -19.66
N PHE A 208 -7.76 -1.10 -20.60
CA PHE A 208 -6.44 -1.66 -20.32
C PHE A 208 -5.52 -0.57 -19.75
N GLN A 209 -5.52 0.60 -20.39
CA GLN A 209 -4.76 1.76 -19.93
C GLN A 209 -5.20 2.20 -18.54
N CYS A 210 -6.51 2.29 -18.28
CA CYS A 210 -7.01 2.61 -16.93
C CYS A 210 -6.53 1.63 -15.87
N THR A 211 -6.54 0.33 -16.21
CA THR A 211 -6.08 -0.72 -15.30
C THR A 211 -4.59 -0.58 -15.00
N VAL A 212 -3.77 -0.44 -16.05
CA VAL A 212 -2.32 -0.26 -15.94
C VAL A 212 -1.95 1.00 -15.15
N ASP A 213 -2.68 2.09 -15.32
CA ASP A 213 -2.46 3.34 -14.58
C ASP A 213 -2.82 3.20 -13.09
N MET A 214 -3.92 2.53 -12.77
CA MET A 214 -4.33 2.29 -11.38
C MET A 214 -3.40 1.30 -10.69
N LEU A 215 -2.96 0.24 -11.37
CA LEU A 215 -2.01 -0.73 -10.84
C LEU A 215 -0.63 -0.14 -10.57
N HIS A 216 -0.21 0.89 -11.31
CA HIS A 216 1.06 1.57 -11.07
C HIS A 216 1.17 2.14 -9.64
N TYR A 217 0.06 2.66 -9.09
CA TYR A 217 -0.01 3.19 -7.72
C TYR A 217 -0.60 2.19 -6.71
N PHE A 218 -0.76 0.92 -7.11
CA PHE A 218 -1.29 -0.14 -6.24
C PHE A 218 -0.15 -0.83 -5.51
N ALA A 219 0.03 -0.54 -4.23
CA ALA A 219 1.05 -1.17 -3.39
C ALA A 219 2.49 -1.07 -3.98
N GLY A 220 3.41 -1.88 -3.47
CA GLY A 220 4.71 -2.15 -4.09
C GLY A 220 4.71 -3.35 -5.05
N LYS A 221 5.79 -3.50 -5.84
CA LYS A 221 5.98 -4.63 -6.78
C LYS A 221 5.88 -5.99 -6.08
N GLN A 222 6.35 -6.09 -4.84
CA GLN A 222 6.29 -7.27 -3.98
C GLN A 222 4.86 -7.77 -3.80
N ILE A 223 3.93 -6.85 -3.49
CA ILE A 223 2.51 -7.17 -3.33
C ILE A 223 1.88 -7.52 -4.68
N ARG A 224 2.15 -6.75 -5.73
CA ARG A 224 1.56 -7.00 -7.07
C ARG A 224 2.00 -8.31 -7.71
N ASN A 225 3.19 -8.81 -7.39
CA ASN A 225 3.69 -10.10 -7.89
C ASN A 225 2.93 -11.32 -7.32
N VAL A 226 2.26 -11.18 -6.18
CA VAL A 226 1.56 -12.31 -5.53
C VAL A 226 0.07 -12.07 -5.38
N ALA A 227 -0.38 -10.82 -5.25
CA ALA A 227 -1.79 -10.47 -5.25
C ALA A 227 -2.41 -10.81 -6.61
N CYS A 228 -3.61 -11.36 -6.60
CA CYS A 228 -4.39 -11.66 -7.81
C CYS A 228 -5.63 -10.79 -7.89
N LEU A 229 -6.15 -10.59 -9.10
CA LEU A 229 -7.34 -9.77 -9.31
C LEU A 229 -8.59 -10.40 -8.69
N GLY A 230 -8.73 -11.72 -8.74
CA GLY A 230 -9.85 -12.42 -8.10
C GLY A 230 -9.90 -12.18 -6.59
N GLY A 231 -8.75 -12.26 -5.91
CA GLY A 231 -8.65 -11.93 -4.49
C GLY A 231 -9.04 -10.47 -4.19
N ASN A 232 -8.64 -9.52 -5.04
CA ASN A 232 -9.00 -8.11 -4.89
C ASN A 232 -10.53 -7.88 -4.99
N ILE A 233 -11.18 -8.52 -5.96
CA ILE A 233 -12.64 -8.45 -6.16
C ILE A 233 -13.37 -9.07 -4.97
N MET A 234 -13.00 -10.31 -4.63
CA MET A 234 -13.69 -11.11 -3.61
C MET A 234 -13.53 -10.54 -2.20
N THR A 235 -12.47 -9.78 -1.94
CA THR A 235 -12.29 -9.04 -0.68
C THR A 235 -13.37 -7.98 -0.47
N GLY A 236 -13.90 -7.38 -1.55
CA GLY A 236 -14.97 -6.38 -1.47
C GLY A 236 -14.59 -5.14 -0.65
N SER A 237 -13.31 -4.72 -0.70
CA SER A 237 -12.83 -3.57 0.05
C SER A 237 -13.48 -2.26 -0.48
N PRO A 238 -14.00 -1.36 0.38
CA PRO A 238 -14.65 -0.12 -0.05
C PRO A 238 -13.71 0.88 -0.75
N ILE A 239 -12.40 0.67 -0.59
CA ILE A 239 -11.30 1.52 -1.07
C ILE A 239 -10.46 0.79 -2.12
N SER A 240 -10.97 -0.30 -2.70
CA SER A 240 -10.26 -1.00 -3.78
C SER A 240 -10.16 -0.10 -5.02
N ASP A 241 -8.93 0.04 -5.53
CA ASP A 241 -8.61 0.76 -6.76
C ASP A 241 -9.13 0.04 -8.00
N MET A 242 -9.07 -1.29 -8.03
CA MET A 242 -9.54 -2.06 -9.18
C MET A 242 -11.05 -2.22 -9.19
N ASN A 243 -11.72 -2.29 -8.03
CA ASN A 243 -13.18 -2.46 -8.01
C ASN A 243 -13.90 -1.28 -8.66
N THR A 244 -13.41 -0.04 -8.54
CA THR A 244 -14.02 1.10 -9.28
C THR A 244 -13.85 0.95 -10.79
N VAL A 245 -12.69 0.50 -11.25
CA VAL A 245 -12.41 0.29 -12.67
C VAL A 245 -13.35 -0.76 -13.24
N LEU A 246 -13.40 -1.92 -12.58
CA LEU A 246 -14.19 -3.06 -13.04
C LEU A 246 -15.71 -2.81 -12.94
N THR A 247 -16.16 -2.12 -11.88
CA THR A 247 -17.58 -1.76 -11.69
C THR A 247 -18.04 -0.73 -12.72
N ALA A 248 -17.23 0.28 -13.04
CA ALA A 248 -17.57 1.26 -14.09
C ALA A 248 -17.53 0.64 -15.49
N ALA A 249 -16.63 -0.31 -15.72
CA ALA A 249 -16.55 -1.05 -16.99
C ALA A 249 -17.70 -2.05 -17.19
N GLY A 250 -18.38 -2.47 -16.12
CA GLY A 250 -19.44 -3.46 -16.25
C GLY A 250 -18.91 -4.87 -16.52
N VAL A 251 -17.70 -5.21 -16.04
CA VAL A 251 -17.00 -6.43 -16.48
C VAL A 251 -17.81 -7.69 -16.19
N ARG A 252 -17.77 -8.64 -17.13
CA ARG A 252 -18.29 -9.99 -16.91
C ARG A 252 -17.30 -10.82 -16.09
N LEU A 253 -17.82 -11.50 -15.08
CA LEU A 253 -17.12 -12.46 -14.23
C LEU A 253 -17.70 -13.85 -14.47
N ASP A 254 -16.85 -14.86 -14.56
CA ASP A 254 -17.29 -16.25 -14.61
C ASP A 254 -17.08 -16.89 -13.24
N VAL A 255 -18.14 -17.51 -12.71
CA VAL A 255 -18.13 -18.21 -11.43
C VAL A 255 -18.63 -19.63 -11.61
N ALA A 256 -18.18 -20.52 -10.73
CA ALA A 256 -18.61 -21.91 -10.76
C ALA A 256 -18.79 -22.51 -9.38
N SER A 257 -19.71 -23.47 -9.29
CA SER A 257 -19.81 -24.38 -8.16
C SER A 257 -20.01 -25.82 -8.63
N ARG A 258 -19.82 -26.76 -7.71
CA ARG A 258 -20.04 -28.19 -7.99
C ARG A 258 -21.47 -28.49 -8.42
N ALA A 259 -22.45 -27.88 -7.74
CA ALA A 259 -23.88 -28.13 -7.97
C ALA A 259 -24.46 -27.26 -9.11
N GLY A 260 -24.07 -26.00 -9.19
CA GLY A 260 -24.62 -25.02 -10.14
C GLY A 260 -23.91 -24.96 -11.49
N GLY A 261 -22.78 -25.66 -11.65
CA GLY A 261 -21.97 -25.56 -12.85
C GLY A 261 -21.35 -24.17 -13.00
N ARG A 262 -21.18 -23.70 -14.24
CA ARG A 262 -20.65 -22.36 -14.56
C ARG A 262 -21.79 -21.38 -14.79
N ARG A 263 -21.68 -20.16 -14.25
CA ARG A 263 -22.54 -19.03 -14.59
C ARG A 263 -21.73 -17.75 -14.71
N SER A 264 -22.28 -16.76 -15.41
CA SER A 264 -21.67 -15.44 -15.51
C SER A 264 -22.46 -14.40 -14.70
N VAL A 265 -21.74 -13.47 -14.08
CA VAL A 265 -22.30 -12.28 -13.43
C VAL A 265 -21.59 -11.03 -13.95
N HIS A 266 -22.15 -9.85 -13.74
CA HIS A 266 -21.51 -8.58 -14.14
C HIS A 266 -21.25 -7.73 -12.90
N MET A 267 -20.07 -7.09 -12.86
CA MET A 267 -19.81 -6.05 -11.86
C MET A 267 -20.61 -4.81 -12.22
N GLY A 268 -21.33 -4.24 -11.26
CA GLY A 268 -22.21 -3.10 -11.50
C GLY A 268 -23.12 -2.85 -10.31
N THR A 269 -24.26 -2.22 -10.56
CA THR A 269 -25.28 -1.99 -9.54
C THR A 269 -25.72 -3.32 -8.90
N GLY A 270 -25.59 -3.42 -7.58
CA GLY A 270 -26.02 -4.59 -6.81
C GLY A 270 -24.99 -5.72 -6.70
N PHE A 271 -23.82 -5.64 -7.35
CA PHE A 271 -22.77 -6.66 -7.21
C PHE A 271 -22.20 -6.71 -5.79
N PHE A 272 -21.87 -5.55 -5.20
CA PHE A 272 -21.48 -5.45 -3.80
C PHE A 272 -22.73 -5.22 -2.94
N THR A 273 -23.07 -6.20 -2.11
CA THR A 273 -24.30 -6.25 -1.31
C THR A 273 -24.14 -5.64 0.08
N GLY A 274 -22.91 -5.38 0.51
CA GLY A 274 -22.58 -4.74 1.78
C GLY A 274 -21.09 -4.76 2.05
N TYR A 275 -20.68 -4.24 3.22
CA TYR A 275 -19.27 -4.18 3.60
C TYR A 275 -18.60 -5.56 3.47
N ARG A 276 -17.61 -5.66 2.56
CA ARG A 276 -16.87 -6.90 2.24
C ARG A 276 -17.76 -8.09 1.83
N ARG A 277 -18.90 -7.81 1.21
CA ARG A 277 -19.85 -8.82 0.72
C ARG A 277 -20.24 -8.54 -0.74
N ASN A 278 -20.44 -9.61 -1.50
CA ASN A 278 -20.87 -9.57 -2.90
C ASN A 278 -21.90 -10.67 -3.18
N ILE A 279 -22.36 -10.77 -4.43
CA ILE A 279 -23.39 -11.73 -4.87
C ILE A 279 -22.89 -13.16 -5.15
N ILE A 280 -21.57 -13.41 -5.02
CA ILE A 280 -21.01 -14.74 -5.20
C ILE A 280 -21.27 -15.53 -3.93
N GLU A 281 -21.84 -16.72 -4.06
CA GLU A 281 -22.26 -17.54 -2.92
C GLU A 281 -21.06 -18.26 -2.29
N ASP A 282 -21.16 -18.62 -1.01
CA ASP A 282 -20.04 -19.17 -0.23
C ASP A 282 -19.46 -20.46 -0.82
N HIS A 283 -20.27 -21.25 -1.53
CA HIS A 283 -19.88 -22.50 -2.19
C HIS A 283 -19.43 -22.33 -3.65
N GLU A 284 -19.42 -21.08 -4.15
CA GLU A 284 -18.95 -20.75 -5.49
C GLU A 284 -17.49 -20.29 -5.48
N THR A 285 -16.85 -20.39 -6.64
CA THR A 285 -15.50 -19.92 -6.91
C THR A 285 -15.51 -18.98 -8.12
N LEU A 286 -14.89 -17.83 -7.98
CA LEU A 286 -14.60 -16.94 -9.11
C LEU A 286 -13.51 -17.59 -9.99
N LEU A 287 -13.85 -17.89 -11.24
CA LEU A 287 -12.94 -18.52 -12.20
C LEU A 287 -12.10 -17.48 -12.93
N GLY A 288 -12.70 -16.37 -13.37
CA GLY A 288 -11.98 -15.36 -14.13
C GLY A 288 -12.81 -14.14 -14.50
N ILE A 289 -12.14 -13.19 -15.15
CA ILE A 289 -12.63 -11.85 -15.43
C ILE A 289 -12.42 -11.54 -16.92
N HIS A 290 -13.45 -11.04 -17.57
CA HIS A 290 -13.39 -10.60 -18.96
C HIS A 290 -13.14 -9.09 -19.03
N PHE A 291 -12.03 -8.70 -19.64
CA PHE A 291 -11.66 -7.31 -19.92
C PHE A 291 -12.06 -6.97 -21.36
N GLN A 292 -13.18 -6.26 -21.51
CA GLN A 292 -13.72 -5.90 -22.83
C GLN A 292 -12.83 -4.85 -23.52
N LYS A 293 -12.62 -5.02 -24.83
CA LYS A 293 -12.05 -3.97 -25.67
C LYS A 293 -13.06 -2.83 -25.79
N THR A 294 -12.57 -1.60 -25.72
CA THR A 294 -13.42 -0.42 -25.81
C THR A 294 -13.77 -0.08 -27.26
N THR A 295 -14.85 0.69 -27.46
CA THR A 295 -15.23 1.19 -28.80
C THR A 295 -14.70 2.61 -29.06
N PRO A 296 -14.63 3.08 -30.32
CA PRO A 296 -14.16 4.44 -30.64
C PRO A 296 -14.84 5.57 -29.85
N ASP A 297 -16.15 5.49 -29.64
CA ASP A 297 -16.94 6.48 -28.91
C ASP A 297 -16.96 6.26 -27.39
N GLN A 298 -16.23 5.27 -26.86
CA GLN A 298 -16.19 4.93 -25.45
C GLN A 298 -14.91 5.44 -24.80
N HIS A 299 -15.01 6.35 -23.84
CA HIS A 299 -13.87 6.87 -23.11
C HIS A 299 -13.91 6.42 -21.65
N MET A 300 -12.74 6.03 -21.14
CA MET A 300 -12.59 5.61 -19.76
C MET A 300 -11.37 6.30 -19.14
N VAL A 301 -11.53 6.78 -17.91
CA VAL A 301 -10.48 7.40 -17.09
C VAL A 301 -10.67 7.04 -15.64
N ALA A 302 -9.58 6.82 -14.92
CA ALA A 302 -9.58 6.49 -13.50
C ALA A 302 -8.57 7.35 -12.75
N PHE A 303 -8.90 7.68 -11.50
CA PHE A 303 -8.05 8.49 -10.62
C PHE A 303 -8.10 7.97 -9.19
N LYS A 304 -6.99 8.15 -8.48
CA LYS A 304 -6.79 7.81 -7.07
C LYS A 304 -6.23 9.00 -6.31
N GLN A 305 -6.74 9.23 -5.10
CA GLN A 305 -6.14 10.14 -4.13
C GLN A 305 -5.86 9.38 -2.82
N ALA A 306 -4.64 9.52 -2.31
CA ALA A 306 -4.18 8.95 -1.05
C ALA A 306 -3.31 9.97 -0.28
N ARG A 307 -2.68 9.60 0.84
CA ARG A 307 -1.78 10.51 1.60
C ARG A 307 -0.39 10.57 0.99
N ARG A 308 0.09 9.45 0.43
CA ARG A 308 1.29 9.37 -0.41
C ARG A 308 0.94 8.75 -1.77
N ARG A 309 1.77 8.99 -2.79
CA ARG A 309 1.50 8.53 -4.17
C ARG A 309 1.60 7.01 -4.30
N ASP A 310 2.69 6.45 -3.81
CA ASP A 310 2.99 5.02 -3.92
C ASP A 310 2.64 4.28 -2.62
N ASP A 311 2.23 3.02 -2.76
CA ASP A 311 2.00 2.10 -1.64
C ASP A 311 1.06 2.63 -0.55
N ASP A 312 -0.04 3.31 -0.92
CA ASP A 312 -0.98 3.84 0.07
C ASP A 312 -2.42 3.43 -0.19
N ILE A 313 -3.16 3.41 0.91
CA ILE A 313 -4.59 3.19 0.92
C ILE A 313 -5.29 4.44 0.36
N THR A 314 -6.23 4.19 -0.53
CA THR A 314 -7.06 5.23 -1.14
C THR A 314 -7.95 5.94 -0.11
N ILE A 315 -7.98 7.28 -0.19
CA ILE A 315 -8.96 8.14 0.48
C ILE A 315 -10.24 8.19 -0.34
N VAL A 316 -10.14 8.58 -1.62
CA VAL A 316 -11.20 8.48 -2.64
C VAL A 316 -10.55 8.12 -3.97
N ASN A 317 -11.14 7.16 -4.68
CA ASN A 317 -10.83 6.89 -6.08
C ASN A 317 -12.12 6.98 -6.90
N SER A 318 -11.97 7.21 -8.20
CA SER A 318 -13.10 7.28 -9.11
C SER A 318 -12.73 6.72 -10.48
N THR A 319 -13.72 6.16 -11.16
CA THR A 319 -13.62 5.78 -12.56
C THR A 319 -14.85 6.25 -13.31
N VAL A 320 -14.63 6.95 -14.41
CA VAL A 320 -15.66 7.36 -15.36
C VAL A 320 -15.52 6.51 -16.62
N ASN A 321 -16.59 5.83 -17.00
CA ASN A 321 -16.73 5.13 -18.27
C ASN A 321 -17.92 5.72 -19.03
N VAL A 322 -17.68 6.43 -20.13
CA VAL A 322 -18.70 7.13 -20.92
C VAL A 322 -18.68 6.63 -22.35
N ASN A 323 -19.86 6.36 -22.90
CA ASN A 323 -20.06 6.16 -24.33
C ASN A 323 -20.80 7.37 -24.89
N PHE A 324 -20.29 7.94 -25.98
CA PHE A 324 -20.94 9.00 -26.72
C PHE A 324 -21.81 8.44 -27.84
N LYS A 325 -22.74 9.26 -28.36
CA LYS A 325 -23.37 8.97 -29.65
C LYS A 325 -22.31 9.09 -30.75
N PRO A 326 -22.30 8.19 -31.75
CA PRO A 326 -21.24 8.10 -32.75
C PRO A 326 -20.82 9.45 -33.33
N GLY A 327 -19.54 9.79 -33.21
CA GLY A 327 -18.96 11.02 -33.78
C GLY A 327 -19.46 12.33 -33.14
N THR A 328 -20.01 12.30 -31.94
CA THR A 328 -20.50 13.49 -31.23
C THR A 328 -19.95 13.55 -29.80
N ASN A 329 -20.16 14.68 -29.12
CA ASN A 329 -19.90 14.81 -27.68
C ASN A 329 -21.17 14.58 -26.81
N VAL A 330 -22.22 14.00 -27.37
CA VAL A 330 -23.49 13.77 -26.65
C VAL A 330 -23.44 12.42 -25.94
N VAL A 331 -23.62 12.43 -24.63
CA VAL A 331 -23.56 11.21 -23.80
C VAL A 331 -24.68 10.25 -24.19
N LYS A 332 -24.31 9.02 -24.59
CA LYS A 332 -25.24 7.91 -24.84
C LYS A 332 -25.48 7.10 -23.57
N SER A 333 -24.42 6.77 -22.85
CA SER A 333 -24.45 6.10 -21.55
C SER A 333 -23.21 6.46 -20.74
N ILE A 334 -23.32 6.43 -19.42
CA ILE A 334 -22.18 6.69 -18.53
C ILE A 334 -22.33 5.91 -17.23
N ALA A 335 -21.21 5.41 -16.73
CA ALA A 335 -21.08 4.86 -15.39
C ALA A 335 -19.96 5.60 -14.66
N ILE A 336 -20.25 6.06 -13.44
CA ILE A 336 -19.29 6.73 -12.57
C ILE A 336 -19.22 5.94 -11.28
N ALA A 337 -18.08 5.28 -11.04
CA ALA A 337 -17.82 4.52 -9.83
C ALA A 337 -16.95 5.32 -8.85
N PHE A 338 -17.19 5.13 -7.55
CA PHE A 338 -16.40 5.72 -6.47
C PHE A 338 -16.08 4.67 -5.39
N GLY A 339 -14.87 4.74 -4.85
CA GLY A 339 -14.46 4.08 -3.62
C GLY A 339 -14.13 5.11 -2.53
N GLY A 340 -14.15 4.69 -1.27
CA GLY A 340 -13.91 5.55 -0.11
C GLY A 340 -15.07 6.49 0.27
N MET A 341 -16.18 6.43 -0.46
CA MET A 341 -17.39 7.23 -0.25
C MET A 341 -18.55 6.47 0.39
N ALA A 342 -18.43 5.15 0.53
CA ALA A 342 -19.45 4.28 1.13
C ALA A 342 -18.79 3.03 1.73
N PRO A 343 -19.54 2.17 2.45
CA PRO A 343 -19.05 0.86 2.92
C PRO A 343 -18.78 -0.16 1.80
N THR A 344 -19.00 0.20 0.54
CA THR A 344 -18.71 -0.60 -0.67
C THR A 344 -18.26 0.32 -1.79
N THR A 345 -17.74 -0.25 -2.88
CA THR A 345 -17.65 0.49 -4.15
C THR A 345 -19.06 0.79 -4.66
N VAL A 346 -19.33 2.04 -5.02
CA VAL A 346 -20.67 2.51 -5.42
C VAL A 346 -20.65 3.20 -6.77
N LEU A 347 -21.78 3.12 -7.48
CA LEU A 347 -22.06 3.91 -8.68
C LEU A 347 -22.88 5.16 -8.30
N ALA A 348 -22.85 6.18 -9.16
CA ALA A 348 -23.69 7.38 -9.08
C ALA A 348 -24.81 7.34 -10.16
N PRO A 349 -25.83 6.47 -10.03
CA PRO A 349 -26.85 6.27 -11.06
C PRO A 349 -27.76 7.48 -11.32
N ASN A 350 -28.08 8.30 -10.32
CA ASN A 350 -28.93 9.49 -10.50
C ASN A 350 -28.17 10.56 -11.29
N THR A 351 -26.91 10.79 -10.93
CA THR A 351 -26.01 11.65 -11.70
C THR A 351 -25.81 11.12 -13.12
N SER A 352 -25.64 9.80 -13.28
CA SER A 352 -25.49 9.19 -14.60
C SER A 352 -26.72 9.40 -15.48
N LYS A 353 -27.93 9.24 -14.93
CA LYS A 353 -29.20 9.52 -15.64
C LYS A 353 -29.31 10.99 -16.07
N LEU A 354 -28.90 11.93 -15.21
CA LEU A 354 -28.88 13.36 -15.54
C LEU A 354 -27.98 13.67 -16.75
N MET A 355 -26.88 12.94 -16.91
CA MET A 355 -25.90 13.19 -17.97
C MET A 355 -26.32 12.59 -19.31
N VAL A 356 -27.15 11.55 -19.35
CA VAL A 356 -27.59 10.91 -20.61
C VAL A 356 -28.32 11.93 -21.49
N GLY A 357 -27.94 11.98 -22.76
CA GLY A 357 -28.48 12.91 -23.75
C GLY A 357 -27.91 14.33 -23.68
N GLN A 358 -27.07 14.65 -22.68
CA GLN A 358 -26.44 15.95 -22.56
C GLN A 358 -25.12 16.02 -23.34
N PRO A 359 -24.74 17.19 -23.88
CA PRO A 359 -23.42 17.41 -24.44
C PRO A 359 -22.35 17.49 -23.35
N TRP A 360 -21.18 16.92 -23.61
CA TRP A 360 -19.99 17.01 -22.75
C TRP A 360 -19.36 18.41 -22.86
N ASN A 361 -19.82 19.33 -22.02
CA ASN A 361 -19.37 20.72 -22.01
C ASN A 361 -19.33 21.30 -20.59
N GLN A 362 -18.87 22.55 -20.45
CA GLN A 362 -18.69 23.20 -19.16
C GLN A 362 -19.99 23.30 -18.35
N ALA A 363 -21.13 23.55 -19.01
CA ALA A 363 -22.44 23.63 -18.36
C ALA A 363 -22.92 22.30 -17.77
N LEU A 364 -22.35 21.17 -18.21
CA LEU A 364 -22.61 19.87 -17.59
C LEU A 364 -21.91 19.74 -16.23
N VAL A 365 -20.73 20.34 -16.07
CA VAL A 365 -19.88 20.16 -14.89
C VAL A 365 -20.57 20.63 -13.61
N GLU A 366 -21.16 21.83 -13.61
CA GLU A 366 -21.82 22.39 -12.43
C GLU A 366 -23.02 21.54 -11.98
N ARG A 367 -23.85 21.12 -12.94
CA ARG A 367 -25.02 20.25 -12.66
C ARG A 367 -24.60 18.89 -12.11
N VAL A 368 -23.51 18.32 -12.64
CA VAL A 368 -22.97 17.05 -12.14
C VAL A 368 -22.37 17.21 -10.75
N ALA A 369 -21.64 18.30 -10.49
CA ALA A 369 -21.08 18.58 -9.18
C ALA A 369 -22.17 18.67 -8.09
N GLU A 370 -23.28 19.36 -8.38
CA GLU A 370 -24.41 19.46 -7.48
C GLU A 370 -25.07 18.09 -7.24
N SER A 371 -25.35 17.35 -8.31
CA SER A 371 -25.92 16.00 -8.26
C SER A 371 -25.06 15.04 -7.43
N LEU A 372 -23.73 15.01 -7.66
CA LEU A 372 -22.80 14.18 -6.90
C LEU A 372 -22.77 14.53 -5.41
N CYS A 373 -22.84 15.83 -5.07
CA CYS A 373 -22.89 16.28 -3.68
C CYS A 373 -24.15 15.79 -2.94
N GLN A 374 -25.27 15.66 -3.65
CA GLN A 374 -26.54 15.15 -3.11
C GLN A 374 -26.57 13.62 -3.06
N GLU A 375 -26.03 12.95 -4.08
CA GLU A 375 -26.08 11.50 -4.26
C GLU A 375 -25.05 10.76 -3.38
N LEU A 376 -23.91 11.37 -3.07
CA LEU A 376 -22.84 10.78 -2.27
C LEU A 376 -22.58 11.59 -0.97
N PRO A 377 -23.57 11.69 -0.07
CA PRO A 377 -23.39 12.35 1.21
C PRO A 377 -22.50 11.52 2.14
N LEU A 378 -21.79 12.18 3.06
CA LEU A 378 -21.04 11.54 4.13
C LEU A 378 -21.44 12.16 5.47
N SER A 379 -21.74 11.32 6.45
CA SER A 379 -22.01 11.76 7.82
C SER A 379 -20.73 12.26 8.49
N ALA A 380 -20.87 13.13 9.50
CA ALA A 380 -19.73 13.61 10.29
C ALA A 380 -18.99 12.45 11.00
N SER A 381 -19.69 11.36 11.29
CA SER A 381 -19.17 10.15 11.95
C SER A 381 -18.65 9.08 10.98
N ALA A 382 -18.60 9.37 9.67
CA ALA A 382 -18.20 8.36 8.70
C ALA A 382 -16.76 7.89 8.95
N PRO A 383 -16.50 6.56 9.00
CA PRO A 383 -15.16 6.02 9.20
C PRO A 383 -14.14 6.60 8.21
N GLY A 384 -12.91 6.80 8.68
CA GLY A 384 -11.83 7.43 7.92
C GLY A 384 -11.77 8.96 8.01
N GLY A 385 -12.81 9.61 8.55
CA GLY A 385 -12.82 11.07 8.74
C GLY A 385 -12.69 11.85 7.44
N MET A 386 -12.02 13.01 7.47
CA MET A 386 -11.73 13.84 6.29
C MET A 386 -12.98 14.18 5.45
N ILE A 387 -14.13 14.41 6.10
CA ILE A 387 -15.44 14.46 5.43
C ILE A 387 -15.50 15.53 4.35
N ALA A 388 -15.13 16.77 4.69
CA ALA A 388 -15.11 17.87 3.73
C ALA A 388 -14.16 17.59 2.57
N TYR A 389 -12.98 17.02 2.85
CA TYR A 389 -11.99 16.68 1.84
C TYR A 389 -12.48 15.57 0.89
N ARG A 390 -13.06 14.49 1.41
CA ARG A 390 -13.64 13.41 0.60
C ARG A 390 -14.76 13.90 -0.31
N ARG A 391 -15.66 14.74 0.20
CA ARG A 391 -16.73 15.35 -0.60
C ARG A 391 -16.18 16.25 -1.71
N ALA A 392 -15.16 17.05 -1.41
CA ALA A 392 -14.49 17.87 -2.43
C ALA A 392 -13.83 17.00 -3.51
N LEU A 393 -13.17 15.90 -3.12
CA LEU A 393 -12.52 14.98 -4.05
C LEU A 393 -13.50 14.34 -5.03
N VAL A 394 -14.72 13.98 -4.62
CA VAL A 394 -15.74 13.43 -5.56
C VAL A 394 -15.95 14.37 -6.75
N VAL A 395 -16.15 15.66 -6.49
CA VAL A 395 -16.34 16.67 -7.52
C VAL A 395 -15.05 16.93 -8.30
N SER A 396 -13.91 17.03 -7.60
CA SER A 396 -12.61 17.28 -8.25
C SER A 396 -12.20 16.15 -9.19
N LEU A 397 -12.39 14.89 -8.79
CA LEU A 397 -12.05 13.72 -9.63
C LEU A 397 -12.97 13.61 -10.84
N PHE A 398 -14.26 13.95 -10.70
CA PHE A 398 -15.13 14.09 -11.86
C PHE A 398 -14.65 15.23 -12.79
N PHE A 399 -14.29 16.39 -12.25
CA PHE A 399 -13.79 17.50 -13.05
C PHE A 399 -12.50 17.14 -13.81
N LYS A 400 -11.54 16.44 -13.18
CA LYS A 400 -10.36 15.90 -13.88
C LYS A 400 -10.75 14.93 -15.00
N SER A 401 -11.79 14.11 -14.77
CA SER A 401 -12.33 13.20 -15.79
C SER A 401 -12.94 13.95 -16.98
N TYR A 402 -13.71 15.01 -16.70
CA TYR A 402 -14.22 15.94 -17.71
C TYR A 402 -13.09 16.50 -18.58
N LEU A 403 -12.05 17.08 -17.95
CA LEU A 403 -10.92 17.67 -18.67
C LEU A 403 -10.16 16.64 -19.51
N ALA A 404 -9.86 15.47 -18.94
CA ALA A 404 -9.14 14.41 -19.63
C ALA A 404 -9.89 13.87 -20.85
N ILE A 405 -11.21 13.69 -20.73
CA ILE A 405 -12.05 13.22 -21.84
C ILE A 405 -12.25 14.33 -22.88
N SER A 406 -12.49 15.57 -22.46
CA SER A 406 -12.61 16.71 -23.37
C SER A 406 -11.37 16.89 -24.23
N ARG A 407 -10.17 16.72 -23.67
CA ARG A 407 -8.91 16.74 -24.45
C ARG A 407 -8.91 15.67 -25.54
N LYS A 408 -9.30 14.42 -25.22
CA LYS A 408 -9.40 13.35 -26.22
C LYS A 408 -10.44 13.64 -27.31
N LEU A 409 -11.57 14.28 -26.96
CA LEU A 409 -12.58 14.69 -27.94
C LEU A 409 -12.06 15.82 -28.86
N CYS A 410 -11.27 16.76 -28.32
CA CYS A 410 -10.61 17.79 -29.12
C CYS A 410 -9.57 17.18 -30.07
N ASP A 411 -8.71 16.29 -29.56
CA ASP A 411 -7.67 15.61 -30.36
C ASP A 411 -8.30 14.78 -31.49
N ALA A 412 -9.50 14.23 -31.28
CA ALA A 412 -10.30 13.52 -32.28
C ALA A 412 -11.10 14.45 -33.23
N GLY A 413 -11.06 15.77 -33.04
CA GLY A 413 -11.80 16.75 -33.86
C GLY A 413 -13.31 16.77 -33.62
N ILE A 414 -13.81 16.14 -32.55
CA ILE A 414 -15.24 16.09 -32.20
C ILE A 414 -15.69 17.40 -31.54
N THR A 415 -14.81 18.02 -30.75
CA THR A 415 -15.05 19.31 -30.11
C THR A 415 -14.01 20.36 -30.54
N PRO A 416 -14.36 21.66 -30.50
CA PRO A 416 -13.42 22.74 -30.83
C PRO A 416 -12.15 22.72 -29.96
N PRO A 417 -10.97 23.12 -30.47
CA PRO A 417 -9.72 23.13 -29.70
C PRO A 417 -9.76 23.97 -28.41
N ASN A 418 -10.63 24.98 -28.35
CA ASN A 418 -10.86 25.87 -27.21
C ASN A 418 -12.02 25.42 -26.31
N ALA A 419 -12.54 24.19 -26.47
CA ALA A 419 -13.62 23.65 -25.64
C ALA A 419 -13.22 23.53 -24.15
N VAL A 420 -11.92 23.42 -23.87
CA VAL A 420 -11.35 23.51 -22.52
C VAL A 420 -10.54 24.81 -22.40
N PRO A 421 -10.78 25.65 -21.38
CA PRO A 421 -9.99 26.86 -21.16
C PRO A 421 -8.50 26.54 -20.94
N GLN A 422 -7.61 27.37 -21.50
CA GLN A 422 -6.15 27.18 -21.40
C GLN A 422 -5.65 27.03 -19.95
N LYS A 423 -6.24 27.79 -19.02
CA LYS A 423 -5.90 27.76 -17.59
C LYS A 423 -6.22 26.42 -16.90
N ASP A 424 -7.10 25.61 -17.49
CA ASP A 424 -7.60 24.36 -16.91
C ASP A 424 -6.93 23.13 -17.54
N LEU A 425 -6.16 23.28 -18.62
CA LEU A 425 -5.58 22.16 -19.38
C LEU A 425 -4.66 21.27 -18.54
N SER A 426 -3.89 21.84 -17.62
CA SER A 426 -3.01 21.06 -16.72
C SER A 426 -3.78 20.14 -15.78
N GLY A 427 -5.09 20.39 -15.57
CA GLY A 427 -5.97 19.51 -14.81
C GLY A 427 -6.24 18.17 -15.49
N ALA A 428 -6.02 18.07 -16.81
CA ALA A 428 -6.11 16.82 -17.57
C ALA A 428 -4.82 15.96 -17.47
N ASP A 429 -3.70 16.55 -17.05
CA ASP A 429 -2.41 15.86 -17.03
C ASP A 429 -2.32 14.86 -15.87
N LYS A 430 -1.54 13.81 -16.12
CA LYS A 430 -1.18 12.79 -15.13
C LYS A 430 0.14 13.17 -14.48
N PHE A 431 0.38 12.64 -13.28
CA PHE A 431 1.66 12.83 -12.61
C PHE A 431 2.76 12.09 -13.38
N HIS A 432 3.90 12.76 -13.54
CA HIS A 432 5.13 12.17 -14.08
C HIS A 432 6.25 12.38 -13.07
N THR A 433 6.96 11.31 -12.73
CA THR A 433 8.10 11.41 -11.81
C THR A 433 9.20 12.26 -12.45
N PRO A 434 9.64 13.34 -11.79
CA PRO A 434 10.74 14.16 -12.31
C PRO A 434 12.03 13.34 -12.38
N THR A 435 12.87 13.65 -13.37
CA THR A 435 14.20 13.04 -13.46
C THR A 435 15.02 13.40 -12.21
N MET A 436 15.57 12.38 -11.54
CA MET A 436 16.43 12.58 -10.38
C MET A 436 17.69 13.37 -10.76
N ARG A 437 17.89 14.49 -10.06
CA ARG A 437 19.10 15.32 -10.12
C ARG A 437 19.59 15.56 -8.70
N SER A 438 20.85 15.24 -8.43
CA SER A 438 21.49 15.41 -7.13
C SER A 438 22.91 15.93 -7.33
N SER A 439 23.36 16.79 -6.41
CA SER A 439 24.74 17.24 -6.30
C SER A 439 25.09 17.32 -4.82
N GLN A 440 26.28 16.88 -4.44
CA GLN A 440 26.77 16.97 -3.07
C GLN A 440 28.13 17.65 -3.11
N LEU A 441 28.30 18.69 -2.30
CA LEU A 441 29.53 19.48 -2.24
C LEU A 441 30.05 19.43 -0.81
N PHE A 442 31.35 19.19 -0.67
CA PHE A 442 32.03 19.14 0.61
C PHE A 442 33.45 19.69 0.49
N GLU A 443 34.08 19.98 1.62
CA GLU A 443 35.44 20.49 1.66
C GLU A 443 36.45 19.38 1.37
N ARG A 444 37.36 19.62 0.43
CA ARG A 444 38.42 18.67 0.11
C ARG A 444 39.49 18.70 1.19
N VAL A 445 39.99 17.51 1.54
CA VAL A 445 41.18 17.35 2.38
C VAL A 445 42.42 18.02 1.78
N ALA A 446 43.35 18.43 2.65
CA ALA A 446 44.60 19.05 2.22
C ALA A 446 45.42 18.08 1.35
N SER A 447 46.04 18.60 0.28
CA SER A 447 46.80 17.78 -0.69
C SER A 447 48.00 17.05 -0.08
N ASN A 448 48.53 17.55 1.04
CA ASN A 448 49.62 16.96 1.80
C ASN A 448 49.15 16.00 2.91
N GLN A 449 47.85 15.81 3.10
CA GLN A 449 47.34 14.88 4.11
C GLN A 449 47.70 13.44 3.73
N ALA A 450 48.21 12.68 4.69
CA ALA A 450 48.65 11.31 4.45
C ALA A 450 47.49 10.42 3.95
N THR A 451 47.81 9.42 3.11
CA THR A 451 46.80 8.53 2.51
C THR A 451 46.05 7.70 3.56
N HIS A 452 46.74 7.28 4.62
CA HIS A 452 46.22 6.48 5.72
C HIS A 452 45.41 7.29 6.74
N ASP A 453 45.51 8.62 6.74
CA ASP A 453 44.69 9.48 7.60
C ASP A 453 43.27 9.61 7.02
N PRO A 454 42.23 9.10 7.70
CA PRO A 454 40.87 9.09 7.17
C PRO A 454 40.09 10.38 7.46
N ILE A 455 40.60 11.28 8.29
CA ILE A 455 39.84 12.45 8.77
C ILE A 455 39.48 13.38 7.60
N GLY A 456 38.20 13.75 7.50
CA GLY A 456 37.67 14.59 6.42
C GLY A 456 37.44 13.86 5.08
N LYS A 457 37.78 12.58 4.96
CA LYS A 457 37.54 11.80 3.73
C LYS A 457 36.17 11.10 3.77
N PRO A 458 35.46 10.96 2.63
CA PRO A 458 34.17 10.28 2.56
C PRO A 458 34.34 8.75 2.66
N LYS A 459 34.64 8.25 3.86
CA LYS A 459 34.78 6.81 4.10
C LYS A 459 33.41 6.15 4.22
N VAL A 460 33.28 4.99 3.61
CA VAL A 460 32.09 4.14 3.73
C VAL A 460 31.91 3.71 5.18
N HIS A 461 30.66 3.66 5.64
CA HIS A 461 30.32 3.18 6.97
C HIS A 461 30.86 1.75 7.19
N VAL A 462 31.55 1.50 8.32
CA VAL A 462 32.31 0.27 8.57
C VAL A 462 31.49 -1.03 8.45
N SER A 463 30.20 -0.96 8.76
CA SER A 463 29.28 -2.11 8.67
C SER A 463 28.44 -2.15 7.40
N ALA A 464 28.62 -1.22 6.44
CA ALA A 464 27.74 -1.09 5.28
C ALA A 464 27.68 -2.37 4.43
N LEU A 465 28.82 -3.03 4.22
CA LEU A 465 28.86 -4.28 3.46
C LEU A 465 28.14 -5.41 4.19
N LYS A 466 28.33 -5.55 5.51
CA LYS A 466 27.60 -6.51 6.34
C LYS A 466 26.09 -6.27 6.31
N GLN A 467 25.67 -4.99 6.29
CA GLN A 467 24.26 -4.62 6.15
C GLN A 467 23.71 -4.97 4.76
N ALA A 468 24.52 -4.82 3.71
CA ALA A 468 24.12 -5.16 2.35
C ALA A 468 24.00 -6.68 2.13
N THR A 469 24.83 -7.48 2.80
CA THR A 469 24.84 -8.95 2.72
C THR A 469 23.89 -9.62 3.71
N GLY A 470 23.43 -8.91 4.75
CA GLY A 470 22.63 -9.48 5.84
C GLY A 470 23.46 -10.16 6.93
N GLU A 471 24.78 -9.97 6.94
CA GLU A 471 25.70 -10.51 7.97
C GLU A 471 25.79 -9.60 9.22
N ALA A 472 25.22 -8.39 9.15
CA ALA A 472 25.11 -7.53 10.32
C ALA A 472 24.05 -8.10 11.26
N ILE A 473 24.48 -8.61 12.43
CA ILE A 473 23.60 -9.19 13.45
C ILE A 473 22.90 -8.08 14.24
N TYR A 474 21.58 -8.03 14.16
CA TYR A 474 20.70 -7.24 15.02
C TYR A 474 20.21 -8.09 16.19
N THR A 475 19.52 -7.48 17.16
CA THR A 475 19.12 -8.15 18.41
C THR A 475 18.33 -9.44 18.21
N ASP A 476 17.38 -9.46 17.26
CA ASP A 476 16.53 -10.64 16.98
C ASP A 476 17.21 -11.66 16.04
N ASP A 477 18.38 -11.31 15.47
CA ASP A 477 19.20 -12.23 14.66
C ASP A 477 20.13 -13.09 15.53
N ILE A 478 20.24 -12.78 16.82
CA ILE A 478 21.04 -13.57 17.77
C ILE A 478 20.44 -14.98 17.86
N PRO A 479 21.25 -16.04 17.70
CA PRO A 479 20.76 -17.41 17.79
C PRO A 479 20.05 -17.69 19.12
N ARG A 480 18.94 -18.40 19.03
CA ARG A 480 18.12 -18.79 20.19
C ARG A 480 18.90 -19.68 21.15
N MET A 481 18.75 -19.42 22.44
CA MET A 481 19.29 -20.27 23.50
C MET A 481 18.32 -21.38 23.87
N ASP A 482 18.85 -22.50 24.37
CA ASP A 482 18.01 -23.57 24.92
C ASP A 482 17.20 -23.07 26.13
N GLY A 483 15.91 -23.40 26.15
CA GLY A 483 14.96 -22.88 27.13
C GLY A 483 14.59 -21.40 26.99
N GLU A 484 15.02 -20.69 25.93
CA GLU A 484 14.63 -19.29 25.71
C GLU A 484 13.13 -19.18 25.42
N LEU A 485 12.42 -18.35 26.20
CA LEU A 485 10.99 -18.09 26.05
C LEU A 485 10.71 -16.85 25.18
N TYR A 486 9.43 -16.62 24.87
CA TYR A 486 8.93 -15.40 24.27
C TYR A 486 7.99 -14.70 25.22
N LEU A 487 8.15 -13.38 25.32
CA LEU A 487 7.30 -12.53 26.15
C LEU A 487 6.31 -11.76 25.27
N ALA A 488 5.03 -11.74 25.66
CA ALA A 488 3.98 -10.96 25.02
C ALA A 488 3.22 -10.13 26.05
N PHE A 489 3.12 -8.83 25.82
CA PHE A 489 2.46 -7.92 26.74
C PHE A 489 0.93 -8.03 26.68
N VAL A 490 0.33 -7.88 27.86
CA VAL A 490 -1.10 -7.57 28.04
C VAL A 490 -1.20 -6.07 28.22
N LEU A 491 -1.91 -5.41 27.30
CA LEU A 491 -1.96 -3.95 27.23
C LEU A 491 -3.36 -3.43 27.59
N SER A 492 -3.40 -2.24 28.18
CA SER A 492 -4.63 -1.52 28.45
C SER A 492 -5.43 -1.24 27.18
N THR A 493 -6.73 -1.49 27.24
CA THR A 493 -7.69 -1.13 26.19
C THR A 493 -8.48 0.14 26.52
N LYS A 494 -8.10 0.86 27.59
CA LYS A 494 -8.79 2.06 28.09
C LYS A 494 -7.80 3.21 28.25
N ALA A 495 -8.25 4.43 27.96
CA ALA A 495 -7.43 5.63 28.09
C ALA A 495 -7.20 6.02 29.56
N HIS A 496 -8.20 5.86 30.42
CA HIS A 496 -8.10 6.13 31.85
C HIS A 496 -9.12 5.27 32.60
N ALA A 497 -8.67 4.34 33.44
CA ALA A 497 -9.57 3.40 34.12
C ALA A 497 -8.92 2.70 35.32
N LYS A 498 -9.73 2.31 36.30
CA LYS A 498 -9.33 1.39 37.37
C LYS A 498 -9.42 -0.06 36.89
N ILE A 499 -8.39 -0.86 37.13
CA ILE A 499 -8.42 -2.31 36.92
C ILE A 499 -9.18 -2.94 38.10
N THR A 500 -10.31 -3.55 37.79
CA THR A 500 -11.19 -4.19 38.78
C THR A 500 -10.96 -5.70 38.88
N LYS A 501 -10.55 -6.32 37.77
CA LYS A 501 -10.17 -7.73 37.70
C LYS A 501 -9.07 -7.95 36.67
N LEU A 502 -8.11 -8.80 37.02
CA LEU A 502 -7.04 -9.29 36.14
C LEU A 502 -6.95 -10.81 36.31
N ASP A 503 -7.20 -11.56 35.24
CA ASP A 503 -7.34 -13.02 35.28
C ASP A 503 -6.67 -13.67 34.08
N ALA A 504 -5.58 -14.38 34.34
CA ALA A 504 -4.76 -15.07 33.34
C ALA A 504 -4.97 -16.60 33.33
N SER A 505 -5.99 -17.11 34.03
CA SER A 505 -6.19 -18.56 34.21
C SER A 505 -6.33 -19.32 32.88
N GLU A 506 -7.11 -18.82 31.93
CA GLU A 506 -7.25 -19.42 30.60
C GLU A 506 -5.93 -19.41 29.79
N ALA A 507 -5.14 -18.34 29.94
CA ALA A 507 -3.85 -18.23 29.29
C ALA A 507 -2.84 -19.24 29.85
N LEU A 508 -2.78 -19.38 31.18
CA LEU A 508 -1.89 -20.30 31.89
C LEU A 508 -2.27 -21.78 31.69
N ALA A 509 -3.52 -22.06 31.32
CA ALA A 509 -3.97 -23.42 31.01
C ALA A 509 -3.47 -23.94 29.65
N LEU A 510 -2.92 -23.08 28.78
CA LEU A 510 -2.38 -23.49 27.49
C LEU A 510 -1.02 -24.17 27.65
N GLU A 511 -0.86 -25.34 27.02
CA GLU A 511 0.42 -26.04 26.96
C GLU A 511 1.51 -25.16 26.33
N GLY A 512 2.66 -25.06 27.00
CA GLY A 512 3.80 -24.22 26.59
C GLY A 512 3.71 -22.77 27.04
N VAL A 513 2.69 -22.37 27.80
CA VAL A 513 2.68 -21.11 28.57
C VAL A 513 3.29 -21.39 29.94
N GLU A 514 4.37 -20.67 30.25
CA GLU A 514 5.17 -20.92 31.47
C GLU A 514 4.76 -20.02 32.62
N ALA A 515 4.46 -18.75 32.34
CA ALA A 515 4.14 -17.78 33.37
C ALA A 515 3.32 -16.58 32.86
N PHE A 516 2.62 -15.94 33.79
CA PHE A 516 2.06 -14.60 33.65
C PHE A 516 2.66 -13.71 34.73
N PHE A 517 3.22 -12.57 34.34
CA PHE A 517 3.79 -11.57 35.23
C PHE A 517 2.93 -10.31 35.24
N SER A 518 2.81 -9.68 36.40
CA SER A 518 2.04 -8.46 36.66
C SER A 518 2.72 -7.62 37.74
N ALA A 519 2.09 -6.52 38.14
CA ALA A 519 2.56 -5.71 39.27
C ALA A 519 2.68 -6.50 40.59
N GLN A 520 1.97 -7.64 40.73
CA GLN A 520 2.04 -8.49 41.93
C GLN A 520 3.37 -9.25 42.06
N ASP A 521 4.13 -9.37 40.97
CA ASP A 521 5.40 -10.09 40.91
C ASP A 521 6.60 -9.16 41.20
N LEU A 522 6.34 -7.88 41.46
CA LEU A 522 7.34 -6.84 41.71
C LEU A 522 7.08 -6.18 43.07
N THR A 523 8.13 -5.73 43.74
CA THR A 523 7.96 -4.76 44.84
C THR A 523 7.56 -3.40 44.27
N GLU A 524 7.00 -2.52 45.11
CA GLU A 524 6.65 -1.15 44.73
C GLU A 524 7.83 -0.43 44.06
N HIS A 525 9.00 -0.47 44.69
CA HIS A 525 10.22 0.14 44.14
C HIS A 525 10.72 -0.51 42.85
N GLN A 526 10.55 -1.83 42.67
CA GLN A 526 10.91 -2.51 41.41
C GLN A 526 9.94 -2.17 40.27
N ASN A 527 8.70 -1.80 40.60
CA ASN A 527 7.70 -1.45 39.62
C ASN A 527 7.81 0.02 39.17
N GLU A 528 8.41 0.90 39.97
CA GLU A 528 8.69 2.29 39.61
C GLU A 528 9.80 2.41 38.57
N VAL A 529 9.49 3.04 37.43
CA VAL A 529 10.42 3.24 36.32
C VAL A 529 10.29 4.64 35.71
N GLY A 530 11.31 4.99 34.93
CA GLY A 530 11.34 6.18 34.09
C GLY A 530 12.77 6.72 34.03
N PRO A 531 13.21 7.23 32.86
CA PRO A 531 14.63 7.53 32.64
C PRO A 531 15.13 8.75 33.41
N VAL A 532 14.22 9.65 33.83
CA VAL A 532 14.54 10.91 34.50
C VAL A 532 13.71 11.05 35.77
N PHE A 533 12.39 10.93 35.64
CA PHE A 533 11.45 10.85 36.74
C PHE A 533 10.94 9.41 36.82
N HIS A 534 10.81 8.88 38.04
CA HIS A 534 10.33 7.50 38.27
C HIS A 534 8.83 7.53 38.54
N ASP A 535 8.07 8.12 37.62
CA ASP A 535 6.62 8.32 37.69
C ASP A 535 5.83 7.38 36.75
N GLU A 536 6.50 6.40 36.16
CA GLU A 536 5.90 5.34 35.36
C GLU A 536 5.98 3.98 36.08
N TYR A 537 5.19 3.01 35.62
CA TYR A 537 5.20 1.64 36.14
C TYR A 537 5.60 0.62 35.07
N VAL A 538 6.40 -0.38 35.43
CA VAL A 538 6.67 -1.56 34.56
C VAL A 538 5.35 -2.23 34.18
N PHE A 539 4.52 -2.49 35.19
CA PHE A 539 3.16 -3.00 35.06
C PHE A 539 2.19 -2.08 35.81
N ALA A 540 1.11 -1.69 35.12
CA ALA A 540 0.04 -0.88 35.70
C ALA A 540 -0.49 -1.53 36.99
N ASN A 541 -0.47 -0.75 38.08
CA ASN A 541 -0.89 -1.23 39.40
C ASN A 541 -2.24 -0.62 39.78
N GLY A 542 -3.31 -1.37 39.54
CA GLY A 542 -4.68 -0.99 39.93
C GLY A 542 -5.34 0.08 39.05
N GLU A 543 -4.58 0.93 38.34
CA GLU A 543 -5.09 1.96 37.45
C GLU A 543 -4.27 2.05 36.16
N VAL A 544 -4.93 2.40 35.06
CA VAL A 544 -4.31 2.67 33.75
C VAL A 544 -4.58 4.12 33.33
N HIS A 545 -3.57 4.78 32.76
CA HIS A 545 -3.57 6.21 32.39
C HIS A 545 -3.40 6.45 30.88
N CYS A 546 -3.21 5.39 30.08
CA CYS A 546 -3.27 5.50 28.63
C CYS A 546 -3.68 4.19 27.96
N TYR A 547 -4.20 4.31 26.73
CA TYR A 547 -4.42 3.15 25.87
C TYR A 547 -3.06 2.56 25.47
N GLY A 548 -2.88 1.26 25.65
CA GLY A 548 -1.61 0.59 25.37
C GLY A 548 -0.64 0.54 26.55
N GLN A 549 -0.99 1.06 27.74
CA GLN A 549 -0.17 0.89 28.94
C GLN A 549 0.00 -0.60 29.28
N ILE A 550 1.20 -1.02 29.68
CA ILE A 550 1.49 -2.41 30.00
C ILE A 550 0.85 -2.79 31.34
N ILE A 551 0.01 -3.83 31.35
CA ILE A 551 -0.67 -4.36 32.55
C ILE A 551 0.02 -5.61 33.07
N GLY A 552 0.57 -6.41 32.16
CA GLY A 552 1.26 -7.65 32.48
C GLY A 552 1.94 -8.25 31.25
N ALA A 553 2.49 -9.44 31.40
CA ALA A 553 3.21 -10.14 30.35
C ALA A 553 3.04 -11.65 30.47
N ILE A 554 2.80 -12.32 29.33
CA ILE A 554 2.84 -13.78 29.24
C ILE A 554 4.21 -14.21 28.73
N ALA A 555 4.83 -15.19 29.40
CA ALA A 555 5.99 -15.92 28.90
C ALA A 555 5.57 -17.30 28.38
N ALA A 556 5.96 -17.63 27.14
CA ALA A 556 5.62 -18.92 26.52
C ALA A 556 6.73 -19.43 25.60
N ALA A 557 6.70 -20.72 25.29
CA ALA A 557 7.72 -21.43 24.51
C ALA A 557 7.90 -20.94 23.06
N ASN A 558 6.90 -20.27 22.48
CA ASN A 558 7.03 -19.65 21.16
C ASN A 558 6.24 -18.33 21.04
N GLN A 559 6.67 -17.48 20.11
CA GLN A 559 6.13 -16.14 19.90
C GLN A 559 4.62 -16.13 19.62
N THR A 560 4.14 -17.07 18.78
CA THR A 560 2.73 -17.12 18.38
C THR A 560 1.84 -17.53 19.55
N LEU A 561 2.30 -18.46 20.38
CA LEU A 561 1.62 -18.88 21.60
C LEU A 561 1.58 -17.74 22.61
N ALA A 562 2.71 -17.08 22.90
CA ALA A 562 2.76 -15.94 23.81
C ALA A 562 1.73 -14.86 23.42
N GLN A 563 1.71 -14.47 22.15
CA GLN A 563 0.77 -13.48 21.62
C GLN A 563 -0.69 -13.93 21.73
N ARG A 564 -0.98 -15.22 21.53
CA ARG A 564 -2.34 -15.77 21.69
C ARG A 564 -2.78 -15.79 23.15
N ALA A 565 -1.93 -16.30 24.02
CA ALA A 565 -2.18 -16.40 25.44
C ALA A 565 -2.38 -15.01 26.07
N ALA A 566 -1.59 -14.01 25.68
CA ALA A 566 -1.77 -12.63 26.14
C ALA A 566 -3.17 -12.07 25.82
N ARG A 567 -3.80 -12.49 24.72
CA ARG A 567 -5.18 -12.08 24.38
C ARG A 567 -6.26 -12.81 25.16
N LEU A 568 -5.93 -13.93 25.82
CA LEU A 568 -6.86 -14.66 26.70
C LEU A 568 -6.87 -14.10 28.12
N VAL A 569 -5.91 -13.24 28.48
CA VAL A 569 -5.90 -12.58 29.78
C VAL A 569 -7.09 -11.62 29.87
N ARG A 570 -8.02 -11.91 30.78
CA ARG A 570 -9.23 -11.12 30.98
C ARG A 570 -8.92 -9.95 31.91
N VAL A 571 -9.17 -8.74 31.41
CA VAL A 571 -9.04 -7.50 32.18
C VAL A 571 -10.40 -6.80 32.23
N GLU A 572 -10.86 -6.48 33.43
CA GLU A 572 -12.09 -5.70 33.64
C GLU A 572 -11.76 -4.31 34.18
N TYR A 573 -12.42 -3.31 33.62
CA TYR A 573 -12.14 -1.91 33.87
C TYR A 573 -13.36 -1.19 34.43
N LEU A 574 -13.14 -0.26 35.35
CA LEU A 574 -14.05 0.83 35.67
C LEU A 574 -13.48 2.13 35.08
N GLU A 575 -14.08 2.64 34.00
CA GLU A 575 -13.60 3.86 33.34
C GLU A 575 -13.68 5.07 34.28
N LEU A 576 -12.61 5.88 34.29
CA LEU A 576 -12.49 7.06 35.13
C LEU A 576 -12.68 8.33 34.28
N GLN A 577 -13.19 9.37 34.93
CA GLN A 577 -13.34 10.71 34.34
C GLN A 577 -12.56 11.73 35.18
N PRO A 578 -11.98 12.77 34.55
CA PRO A 578 -12.00 13.06 33.12
C PRO A 578 -11.03 12.19 32.31
N VAL A 579 -11.35 11.95 31.03
CA VAL A 579 -10.39 11.43 30.03
C VAL A 579 -9.79 12.63 29.28
N ILE A 580 -8.53 12.93 29.53
CA ILE A 580 -7.80 14.08 28.94
C ILE A 580 -6.94 13.58 27.78
N VAL A 581 -7.21 14.04 26.56
CA VAL A 581 -6.50 13.61 25.34
C VAL A 581 -5.87 14.80 24.60
N THR A 582 -6.58 15.93 24.48
CA THR A 582 -6.09 17.09 23.74
C THR A 582 -5.38 18.10 24.65
N ILE A 583 -4.55 18.96 24.04
CA ILE A 583 -3.89 20.07 24.74
C ILE A 583 -4.93 21.02 25.36
N GLU A 584 -6.04 21.27 24.67
CA GLU A 584 -7.13 22.11 25.19
C GLU A 584 -7.77 21.50 26.42
N GLN A 585 -8.02 20.19 26.43
CA GLN A 585 -8.57 19.50 27.59
C GLN A 585 -7.59 19.54 28.78
N ALA A 586 -6.29 19.39 28.52
CA ALA A 586 -5.26 19.50 29.55
C ALA A 586 -5.21 20.92 30.15
N ILE A 587 -5.35 21.96 29.30
CA ILE A 587 -5.44 23.36 29.76
C ILE A 587 -6.71 23.60 30.59
N GLU A 588 -7.86 23.12 30.12
CA GLU A 588 -9.15 23.26 30.80
C GLU A 588 -9.12 22.65 32.20
N HIS A 589 -8.49 21.47 32.35
CA HIS A 589 -8.39 20.75 33.61
C HIS A 589 -7.14 21.10 34.43
N LYS A 590 -6.30 22.02 33.96
CA LYS A 590 -5.00 22.38 34.58
C LYS A 590 -4.10 21.15 34.83
N SER A 591 -4.13 20.18 33.93
CA SER A 591 -3.37 18.94 34.01
C SER A 591 -1.99 19.13 33.38
N TYR A 592 -1.02 19.55 34.19
CA TYR A 592 0.36 19.80 33.76
C TYR A 592 1.35 18.93 34.54
N PHE A 593 2.52 18.70 33.95
CA PHE A 593 3.65 18.14 34.69
C PHE A 593 4.12 19.12 35.79
N PRO A 594 4.69 18.62 36.90
CA PRO A 594 5.26 19.46 37.94
C PRO A 594 6.28 20.47 37.39
N ASP A 595 6.32 21.68 37.96
CA ASP A 595 7.20 22.79 37.55
C ASP A 595 6.95 23.40 36.14
N TYR A 596 5.78 23.17 35.56
CA TYR A 596 5.34 23.79 34.29
C TYR A 596 4.03 24.59 34.44
N PRO A 597 3.79 25.60 33.59
CA PRO A 597 4.66 26.09 32.50
C PRO A 597 5.88 26.86 33.00
N ARG A 598 6.96 26.84 32.21
CA ARG A 598 8.17 27.64 32.45
C ARG A 598 8.15 28.87 31.54
N PHE A 599 8.57 30.01 32.07
CA PHE A 599 8.56 31.28 31.36
C PHE A 599 9.99 31.80 31.13
N LEU A 600 10.20 32.42 29.96
CA LEU A 600 11.41 33.19 29.64
C LEU A 600 10.98 34.57 29.13
N THR A 601 11.29 35.61 29.89
CA THR A 601 10.94 36.99 29.54
C THR A 601 12.21 37.81 29.36
N LYS A 602 12.27 38.63 28.30
CA LYS A 602 13.41 39.53 28.03
C LYS A 602 12.89 40.90 27.56
N GLY A 603 13.29 41.95 28.28
CA GLY A 603 12.89 43.32 27.98
C GLY A 603 11.47 43.66 28.49
N ASP A 604 10.95 44.79 28.02
CA ASP A 604 9.61 45.30 28.32
C ASP A 604 8.69 45.06 27.11
N VAL A 605 7.94 43.96 27.17
CA VAL A 605 7.04 43.52 26.09
C VAL A 605 5.84 44.46 25.95
N GLU A 606 5.38 45.05 27.04
CA GLU A 606 4.21 45.93 27.06
C GLU A 606 4.52 47.25 26.35
N LYS A 607 5.67 47.85 26.65
CA LYS A 607 6.17 49.00 25.92
C LYS A 607 6.40 48.70 24.44
N ALA A 608 7.01 47.54 24.14
CA ALA A 608 7.25 47.14 22.76
C ALA A 608 5.95 46.98 21.96
N PHE A 609 4.88 46.45 22.57
CA PHE A 609 3.56 46.40 21.93
C PHE A 609 2.92 47.78 21.75
N ALA A 610 3.08 48.69 22.71
CA ALA A 610 2.53 50.05 22.63
C ALA A 610 3.19 50.89 21.52
N GLU A 611 4.47 50.64 21.24
CA GLU A 611 5.25 51.33 20.21
C GLU A 611 5.17 50.64 18.83
N ALA A 612 4.56 49.45 18.73
CA ALA A 612 4.50 48.69 17.48
C ALA A 612 3.47 49.27 16.50
N ASP A 613 3.87 49.46 15.24
CA ASP A 613 2.98 49.94 14.17
C ASP A 613 1.80 48.97 13.90
N HIS A 614 2.02 47.66 14.10
CA HIS A 614 1.04 46.60 13.89
C HIS A 614 1.18 45.48 14.93
N VAL A 615 0.03 44.91 15.32
CA VAL A 615 -0.05 43.74 16.21
C VAL A 615 -0.89 42.67 15.53
N TYR A 616 -0.39 41.43 15.52
CA TYR A 616 -1.09 40.27 14.96
C TYR A 616 -1.21 39.19 16.03
N GLU A 617 -2.41 38.62 16.14
CA GLU A 617 -2.69 37.47 17.00
C GLU A 617 -3.10 36.28 16.14
N SER A 618 -2.49 35.13 16.39
CA SER A 618 -2.78 33.89 15.67
C SER A 618 -2.36 32.67 16.50
N SER A 619 -2.81 31.49 16.10
CA SER A 619 -2.41 30.21 16.69
C SER A 619 -2.00 29.22 15.62
N CYS A 620 -1.07 28.32 15.95
CA CYS A 620 -0.67 27.21 15.10
C CYS A 620 -0.72 25.91 15.89
N ARG A 621 -0.95 24.79 15.19
CA ARG A 621 -0.90 23.45 15.75
C ARG A 621 0.10 22.63 14.98
N MET A 622 0.85 21.79 15.70
CA MET A 622 1.77 20.83 15.12
C MET A 622 1.39 19.44 15.62
N GLY A 623 1.24 18.49 14.69
CA GLY A 623 1.00 17.09 15.06
C GLY A 623 2.26 16.43 15.63
N GLY A 624 2.11 15.24 16.20
CA GLY A 624 3.24 14.37 16.54
C GLY A 624 3.93 13.79 15.30
N GLN A 625 5.04 13.07 15.51
CA GLN A 625 5.83 12.43 14.45
C GLN A 625 6.26 11.01 14.81
#